data_AF-X0SLC1-F1
#
_entry.id   AF-X0SLC1-F1
#
_cell.length_a   1.000
_cell.length_b   1.000
_cell.length_c   1.000
_cell.angle_alpha   90.00
_cell.angle_beta   90.00
_cell.angle_gamma   90.00
#
_symmetry.space_group_name_H-M   'P 1'
#
loop_
_entity.id
_entity.type
_entity.pdbx_description
1 polymer ?
#
loop_
_entity_poly.entity_id
_entity_poly.type
_entity_poly.pdbx_seq_one_letter_code
_entity_poly.pdbx_strand_id
1 'polypeptide(L)'
;MRRLLPLLAAFLSLAFLAPATPAGAKEAPAYIAIGDSRAFGVGATDPATDGYVAITYDALHRSERYRDRGLELVNLGVPGAISSDLLLPGGQLERAVVEIKERQEDTSSADDNVEIITVNVGGNDVLALATSDSPCVADPLSAECEDRFQEILDTLEDDLTQVLRRLREAAPKADILVLDLYSPLAGRGGAPEQVADLAVRE
;
A
#
# COMPACT_ATOMS: atom_id res chain seq x y z
N MET A 1 -48.16 59.89 -0.02
CA MET A 1 -47.75 59.36 -1.35
C MET A 1 -47.20 57.95 -1.18
N ARG A 2 -48.00 56.95 -1.58
CA ARG A 2 -47.62 55.73 -2.32
C ARG A 2 -46.46 54.85 -1.78
N ARG A 3 -46.87 53.64 -1.31
CA ARG A 3 -46.28 52.30 -1.61
C ARG A 3 -44.99 51.89 -0.86
N LEU A 4 -44.71 50.64 -0.47
CA LEU A 4 -45.25 49.28 -0.68
C LEU A 4 -44.87 48.39 0.55
N LEU A 5 -45.72 47.41 0.88
CA LEU A 5 -45.45 46.30 1.80
C LEU A 5 -44.58 45.24 1.06
N PRO A 6 -43.49 44.70 1.62
CA PRO A 6 -42.87 43.51 1.06
C PRO A 6 -43.54 42.26 1.65
N LEU A 7 -44.12 41.43 0.78
CA LEU A 7 -44.55 40.08 1.12
C LEU A 7 -43.32 39.24 1.50
N LEU A 8 -43.34 38.67 2.70
CA LEU A 8 -42.41 37.64 3.14
C LEU A 8 -42.81 36.32 2.45
N ALA A 9 -42.09 35.93 1.40
CA ALA A 9 -42.25 34.60 0.80
C ALA A 9 -41.36 33.61 1.57
N ALA A 10 -41.97 32.84 2.46
CA ALA A 10 -41.32 31.71 3.11
C ALA A 10 -41.12 30.58 2.07
N PHE A 11 -39.89 30.43 1.58
CA PHE A 11 -39.50 29.23 0.84
C PHE A 11 -39.31 28.09 1.84
N LEU A 12 -40.33 27.25 1.97
CA LEU A 12 -40.23 25.97 2.66
C LEU A 12 -39.49 24.99 1.73
N SER A 13 -38.17 24.89 1.86
CA SER A 13 -37.36 23.92 1.15
C SER A 13 -37.69 22.52 1.68
N LEU A 14 -38.55 21.80 0.98
CA LEU A 14 -38.76 20.36 1.18
C LEU A 14 -37.46 19.65 0.76
N ALA A 15 -36.56 19.41 1.72
CA ALA A 15 -35.45 18.51 1.52
C ALA A 15 -36.01 17.10 1.35
N PHE A 16 -35.97 16.57 0.13
CA PHE A 16 -36.18 15.16 -0.12
C PHE A 16 -35.07 14.40 0.64
N LEU A 17 -35.41 13.78 1.76
CA LEU A 17 -34.59 12.71 2.33
C LEU A 17 -34.66 11.55 1.33
N ALA A 18 -33.68 11.47 0.43
CA ALA A 18 -33.40 10.24 -0.28
C ALA A 18 -32.99 9.21 0.78
N PRO A 19 -33.60 8.01 0.83
CA PRO A 19 -33.13 6.95 1.70
C PRO A 19 -31.68 6.64 1.30
N ALA A 20 -30.76 6.75 2.26
CA ALA A 20 -29.42 6.21 2.10
C ALA A 20 -29.59 4.72 1.87
N THR A 21 -29.35 4.26 0.64
CA THR A 21 -29.14 2.84 0.39
C THR A 21 -28.01 2.40 1.29
N PRO A 22 -28.20 1.42 2.18
CA PRO A 22 -27.09 0.87 2.95
C PRO A 22 -26.01 0.47 1.94
N ALA A 23 -24.77 0.87 2.20
CA ALA A 23 -23.64 0.33 1.47
C ALA A 23 -23.78 -1.20 1.52
N GLY A 24 -23.79 -1.84 0.35
CA GLY A 24 -23.93 -3.29 0.27
C GLY A 24 -22.88 -3.96 1.15
N ALA A 25 -23.32 -4.95 1.93
CA ALA A 25 -22.44 -5.83 2.69
C ALA A 25 -21.29 -6.33 1.80
N LYS A 26 -20.07 -6.33 2.33
CA LYS A 26 -18.93 -6.94 1.64
C LYS A 26 -19.05 -8.45 1.88
N GLU A 27 -19.37 -9.23 0.85
CA GLU A 27 -19.72 -10.65 1.03
C GLU A 27 -18.52 -11.61 0.83
N ALA A 28 -17.37 -11.09 0.40
CA ALA A 28 -16.18 -11.88 0.06
C ALA A 28 -14.94 -11.44 0.85
N PRO A 29 -13.98 -12.36 1.08
CA PRO A 29 -12.74 -12.03 1.76
C PRO A 29 -11.92 -11.02 0.95
N ALA A 30 -10.98 -10.35 1.62
CA ALA A 30 -10.11 -9.39 0.97
C ALA A 30 -8.66 -9.86 0.84
N TYR A 31 -8.05 -9.48 -0.28
CA TYR A 31 -6.61 -9.36 -0.48
C TYR A 31 -6.25 -7.86 -0.49
N ILE A 32 -5.45 -7.43 0.50
CA ILE A 32 -4.90 -6.06 0.56
C ILE A 32 -3.44 -6.06 0.09
N ALA A 33 -3.08 -5.13 -0.80
CA ALA A 33 -1.70 -4.88 -1.17
C ALA A 33 -1.30 -3.45 -0.75
N ILE A 34 -0.21 -3.32 0.00
CA ILE A 34 0.46 -2.04 0.27
C ILE A 34 1.90 -2.11 -0.27
N GLY A 35 2.46 -0.98 -0.62
CA GLY A 35 3.82 -0.91 -1.11
C GLY A 35 4.06 0.24 -2.07
N ASP A 36 5.09 0.07 -2.87
CA ASP A 36 5.58 1.09 -3.78
C ASP A 36 5.06 0.91 -5.23
N SER A 37 5.83 1.42 -6.18
CA SER A 37 5.66 1.24 -7.63
C SER A 37 5.39 -0.19 -8.06
N ARG A 38 5.99 -1.19 -7.43
CA ARG A 38 5.81 -2.61 -7.77
C ARG A 38 4.46 -3.14 -7.31
N ALA A 39 4.03 -2.79 -6.10
CA ALA A 39 2.67 -3.10 -5.64
C ALA A 39 1.62 -2.40 -6.52
N PHE A 40 1.90 -1.16 -6.95
CA PHE A 40 1.04 -0.44 -7.89
C PHE A 40 0.97 -1.10 -9.29
N GLY A 41 2.05 -1.75 -9.73
CA GLY A 41 2.15 -2.38 -11.06
C GLY A 41 2.95 -1.59 -12.10
N VAL A 42 3.80 -0.64 -11.68
CA VAL A 42 4.69 0.11 -12.58
C VAL A 42 5.64 -0.83 -13.32
N GLY A 43 5.71 -0.65 -14.64
CA GLY A 43 6.51 -1.47 -15.56
C GLY A 43 5.73 -2.58 -16.25
N ALA A 44 4.50 -2.86 -15.80
CA ALA A 44 3.56 -3.70 -16.52
C ALA A 44 2.89 -2.93 -17.66
N THR A 45 2.36 -3.63 -18.67
CA THR A 45 1.66 -2.99 -19.81
C THR A 45 0.42 -2.26 -19.32
N ASP A 46 -0.40 -2.92 -18.51
CA ASP A 46 -1.47 -2.31 -17.74
C ASP A 46 -1.32 -2.67 -16.25
N PRO A 47 -1.02 -1.70 -15.36
CA PRO A 47 -0.88 -1.94 -13.93
C PRO A 47 -2.09 -2.63 -13.29
N ALA A 48 -3.31 -2.41 -13.82
CA ALA A 48 -4.53 -2.97 -13.27
C ALA A 48 -4.73 -4.46 -13.58
N THR A 49 -4.01 -5.00 -14.56
CA THR A 49 -4.21 -6.39 -15.03
C THR A 49 -2.91 -7.19 -15.12
N ASP A 50 -1.80 -6.53 -15.42
CA ASP A 50 -0.50 -7.15 -15.69
C ASP A 50 0.53 -6.94 -14.55
N GLY A 51 0.20 -6.13 -13.53
CA GLY A 51 1.03 -5.99 -12.33
C GLY A 51 1.01 -7.26 -11.47
N TYR A 52 2.04 -7.50 -10.66
CA TYR A 52 2.13 -8.75 -9.88
C TYR A 52 0.92 -8.92 -8.93
N VAL A 53 0.42 -7.82 -8.35
CA VAL A 53 -0.75 -7.83 -7.47
C VAL A 53 -2.00 -8.29 -8.24
N ALA A 54 -2.22 -7.76 -9.44
CA ALA A 54 -3.34 -8.14 -10.29
C ALA A 54 -3.25 -9.60 -10.75
N ILE A 55 -2.07 -10.05 -11.20
CA ILE A 55 -1.84 -11.44 -11.61
C ILE A 55 -2.02 -12.40 -10.43
N THR A 56 -1.50 -12.05 -9.26
CA THR A 56 -1.66 -12.84 -8.03
C THR A 56 -3.12 -12.94 -7.63
N TYR A 57 -3.82 -11.80 -7.61
CA TYR A 57 -5.25 -11.74 -7.35
C TYR A 57 -6.05 -12.64 -8.31
N ASP A 58 -5.79 -12.55 -9.60
CA ASP A 58 -6.50 -13.29 -10.63
C ASP A 58 -6.24 -14.81 -10.54
N ALA A 59 -5.01 -15.20 -10.18
CA ALA A 59 -4.69 -16.60 -9.88
C ALA A 59 -5.42 -17.11 -8.61
N LEU A 60 -5.43 -16.32 -7.53
CA LEU A 60 -6.13 -16.64 -6.30
C LEU A 60 -7.64 -16.73 -6.53
N HIS A 61 -8.23 -15.74 -7.19
CA HIS A 61 -9.66 -15.67 -7.48
C HIS A 61 -10.17 -16.89 -8.26
N ARG A 62 -9.33 -17.48 -9.13
CA ARG A 62 -9.65 -18.72 -9.84
C ARG A 62 -9.35 -20.02 -9.08
N SER A 63 -8.66 -19.95 -7.95
CA SER A 63 -8.31 -21.13 -7.15
C SER A 63 -9.55 -21.77 -6.52
N GLU A 64 -9.45 -23.05 -6.14
CA GLU A 64 -10.52 -23.76 -5.45
C GLU A 64 -11.01 -23.02 -4.18
N ARG A 65 -10.10 -22.33 -3.48
CA ARG A 65 -10.42 -21.59 -2.26
C ARG A 65 -11.39 -20.43 -2.52
N TYR A 66 -11.25 -19.72 -3.64
CA TYR A 66 -11.94 -18.43 -3.86
C TYR A 66 -12.90 -18.42 -5.05
N ARG A 67 -12.86 -19.42 -5.93
CA ARG A 67 -13.69 -19.43 -7.16
C ARG A 67 -15.19 -19.31 -6.88
N ASP A 68 -15.67 -19.94 -5.81
CA ASP A 68 -17.10 -19.96 -5.48
C ASP A 68 -17.48 -18.89 -4.43
N ARG A 69 -16.61 -18.61 -3.46
CA ARG A 69 -16.84 -17.60 -2.40
C ARG A 69 -16.45 -16.17 -2.78
N GLY A 70 -15.73 -15.99 -3.89
CA GLY A 70 -15.16 -14.72 -4.31
C GLY A 70 -13.88 -14.34 -3.56
N LEU A 71 -13.28 -13.24 -4.00
CA LEU A 71 -12.15 -12.55 -3.37
C LEU A 71 -12.21 -11.10 -3.86
N GLU A 72 -12.04 -10.13 -2.96
CA GLU A 72 -11.95 -8.72 -3.29
C GLU A 72 -10.49 -8.26 -3.24
N LEU A 73 -10.08 -7.40 -4.19
CA LEU A 73 -8.76 -6.78 -4.21
C LEU A 73 -8.82 -5.33 -3.75
N VAL A 74 -7.99 -4.99 -2.76
CA VAL A 74 -7.75 -3.60 -2.32
C VAL A 74 -6.27 -3.31 -2.52
N ASN A 75 -5.91 -2.73 -3.66
CA ASN A 75 -4.54 -2.30 -3.94
C ASN A 75 -4.35 -0.84 -3.51
N LEU A 76 -3.47 -0.63 -2.53
CA LEU A 76 -3.14 0.66 -1.94
C LEU A 76 -1.72 1.12 -2.30
N GLY A 77 -1.02 0.39 -3.17
CA GLY A 77 0.35 0.72 -3.58
C GLY A 77 0.46 2.14 -4.15
N VAL A 78 1.57 2.82 -3.85
CA VAL A 78 1.84 4.19 -4.30
C VAL A 78 3.19 4.24 -5.00
N PRO A 79 3.25 4.63 -6.30
CA PRO A 79 4.53 4.76 -6.99
C PRO A 79 5.51 5.69 -6.27
N GLY A 80 6.75 5.22 -6.13
CA GLY A 80 7.85 5.96 -5.51
C GLY A 80 7.85 5.96 -3.98
N ALA A 81 6.88 5.32 -3.32
CA ALA A 81 6.84 5.28 -1.86
C ALA A 81 8.09 4.61 -1.26
N ILE A 82 8.59 5.18 -0.17
CA ILE A 82 9.60 4.59 0.73
C ILE A 82 8.94 3.99 1.97
N SER A 83 9.67 3.28 2.84
CA SER A 83 9.11 2.60 4.02
C SER A 83 8.36 3.56 4.94
N SER A 84 8.92 4.75 5.16
CA SER A 84 8.34 5.76 6.04
C SER A 84 7.02 6.33 5.50
N ASP A 85 6.82 6.32 4.19
CA ASP A 85 5.58 6.79 3.56
C ASP A 85 4.38 5.91 3.91
N LEU A 86 4.62 4.62 4.22
CA LEU A 86 3.56 3.71 4.65
C LEU A 86 2.90 4.19 5.96
N LEU A 87 3.68 4.86 6.82
CA LEU A 87 3.30 5.29 8.16
C LEU A 87 2.66 6.68 8.21
N LEU A 88 2.67 7.43 7.10
CA LEU A 88 2.12 8.78 7.06
C LEU A 88 0.64 8.81 7.46
N PRO A 89 0.15 9.87 8.12
CA PRO A 89 -1.27 10.07 8.39
C PRO A 89 -2.09 10.05 7.10
N GLY A 90 -3.17 9.26 7.06
CA GLY A 90 -3.95 8.99 5.86
C GLY A 90 -3.23 8.14 4.80
N GLY A 91 -2.03 7.64 5.11
CA GLY A 91 -1.20 6.82 4.25
C GLY A 91 -1.69 5.38 4.12
N GLN A 92 -0.84 4.54 3.52
CA GLN A 92 -1.23 3.18 3.14
C GLN A 92 -1.59 2.30 4.33
N LEU A 93 -0.81 2.35 5.42
CA LEU A 93 -1.06 1.53 6.61
C LEU A 93 -2.37 1.91 7.31
N GLU A 94 -2.64 3.20 7.47
CA GLU A 94 -3.88 3.66 8.10
C GLU A 94 -5.10 3.22 7.30
N ARG A 95 -5.07 3.40 5.97
CA ARG A 95 -6.13 2.95 5.06
C ARG A 95 -6.33 1.43 5.10
N ALA A 96 -5.25 0.65 5.13
CA ALA A 96 -5.33 -0.80 5.27
C ALA A 96 -5.97 -1.21 6.60
N VAL A 97 -5.58 -0.58 7.71
CA VAL A 97 -6.15 -0.87 9.04
C VAL A 97 -7.63 -0.49 9.12
N VAL A 98 -8.04 0.62 8.50
CA VAL A 98 -9.46 0.99 8.41
C VAL A 98 -10.23 -0.07 7.63
N GLU A 99 -9.77 -0.47 6.45
CA GLU A 99 -10.40 -1.51 5.63
C GLU A 99 -10.52 -2.85 6.37
N ILE A 100 -9.48 -3.25 7.11
CA ILE A 100 -9.48 -4.45 7.95
C ILE A 100 -10.57 -4.37 9.02
N LYS A 101 -10.64 -3.25 9.75
CA LYS A 101 -11.59 -3.07 10.86
C LYS A 101 -13.04 -3.03 10.35
N GLU A 102 -13.30 -2.28 9.28
CA GLU A 102 -14.63 -2.19 8.68
C GLU A 102 -15.16 -3.57 8.28
N ARG A 103 -14.30 -4.43 7.72
CA ARG A 103 -14.67 -5.81 7.38
C ARG A 103 -14.88 -6.69 8.61
N GLN A 104 -14.07 -6.55 9.65
CA GLN A 104 -14.24 -7.33 10.88
C GLN A 104 -15.49 -6.94 11.68
N GLU A 105 -15.94 -5.69 11.55
CA GLU A 105 -17.17 -5.20 12.17
C GLU A 105 -18.41 -5.54 11.34
N ASP A 106 -18.25 -5.79 10.05
CA ASP A 106 -19.31 -6.35 9.23
C ASP A 106 -19.61 -7.79 9.70
N THR A 107 -20.89 -8.07 9.92
CA THR A 107 -21.38 -9.35 10.45
C THR A 107 -22.37 -10.00 9.47
N SER A 108 -22.51 -9.41 8.29
CA SER A 108 -23.38 -9.90 7.23
C SER A 108 -22.90 -11.25 6.68
N SER A 109 -21.59 -11.49 6.70
CA SER A 109 -20.96 -12.76 6.33
C SER A 109 -19.82 -13.08 7.30
N ALA A 110 -19.61 -14.35 7.62
CA ALA A 110 -18.43 -14.76 8.39
C ALA A 110 -17.12 -14.69 7.56
N ASP A 111 -17.26 -14.50 6.24
CA ASP A 111 -16.19 -14.67 5.25
C ASP A 111 -15.66 -13.34 4.66
N ASP A 112 -16.13 -12.20 5.15
CA ASP A 112 -15.79 -10.84 4.66
C ASP A 112 -14.43 -10.31 5.14
N ASN A 113 -13.78 -11.04 6.05
CA ASN A 113 -12.49 -10.74 6.64
C ASN A 113 -11.36 -10.55 5.60
N VAL A 114 -10.33 -9.81 6.00
CA VAL A 114 -9.06 -9.77 5.27
C VAL A 114 -8.28 -11.07 5.50
N GLU A 115 -7.94 -11.77 4.42
CA GLU A 115 -7.24 -13.05 4.49
C GLU A 115 -5.78 -12.95 4.02
N ILE A 116 -5.47 -12.05 3.09
CA ILE A 116 -4.13 -11.92 2.50
C ILE A 116 -3.72 -10.46 2.53
N ILE A 117 -2.49 -10.21 2.98
CA ILE A 117 -1.86 -8.91 2.92
C ILE A 117 -0.47 -9.06 2.30
N THR A 118 -0.19 -8.38 1.19
CA THR A 118 1.17 -8.28 0.64
C THR A 118 1.78 -6.92 0.91
N VAL A 119 3.03 -6.91 1.34
CA VAL A 119 3.84 -5.70 1.57
C VAL A 119 5.05 -5.73 0.65
N ASN A 120 5.25 -4.69 -0.15
CA ASN A 120 6.44 -4.55 -0.99
C ASN A 120 6.95 -3.10 -1.00
N VAL A 121 8.00 -2.84 -0.25
CA VAL A 121 8.64 -1.52 -0.08
C VAL A 121 10.12 -1.73 0.29
N GLY A 122 10.94 -0.69 0.21
CA GLY A 122 12.38 -0.74 0.54
C GLY A 122 13.27 -0.44 -0.68
N GLY A 123 12.77 -0.66 -1.89
CA GLY A 123 13.56 -0.45 -3.11
C GLY A 123 13.87 1.03 -3.35
N ASN A 124 12.91 1.91 -3.08
CA ASN A 124 13.10 3.36 -3.21
C ASN A 124 13.95 3.93 -2.07
N ASP A 125 13.93 3.31 -0.89
CA ASP A 125 14.76 3.64 0.26
C ASP A 125 16.24 3.48 -0.12
N VAL A 126 16.61 2.30 -0.63
CA VAL A 126 17.97 2.01 -1.08
C VAL A 126 18.35 2.83 -2.31
N LEU A 127 17.40 3.17 -3.19
CA LEU A 127 17.67 3.99 -4.38
C LEU A 127 18.16 5.40 -4.02
N ALA A 128 17.85 5.91 -2.82
CA ALA A 128 18.38 7.18 -2.33
C ALA A 128 19.93 7.20 -2.26
N LEU A 129 20.57 6.03 -2.14
CA LEU A 129 22.04 5.92 -2.16
C LEU A 129 22.65 6.11 -3.54
N ALA A 130 21.84 6.04 -4.60
CA ALA A 130 22.30 6.18 -5.98
C ALA A 130 22.03 7.58 -6.56
N THR A 131 21.66 8.56 -5.73
CA THR A 131 21.54 9.96 -6.17
C THR A 131 22.92 10.57 -6.39
N SER A 132 23.01 11.56 -7.29
CA SER A 132 24.31 12.14 -7.69
C SER A 132 25.09 12.83 -6.57
N ASP A 133 24.40 13.22 -5.51
CA ASP A 133 24.93 13.84 -4.30
C ASP A 133 25.26 12.83 -3.18
N SER A 134 24.96 11.55 -3.39
CA SER A 134 25.25 10.49 -2.42
C SER A 134 26.75 10.17 -2.36
N PRO A 135 27.34 10.03 -1.16
CA PRO A 135 28.74 9.60 -0.99
C PRO A 135 28.99 8.20 -1.59
N CYS A 136 27.96 7.36 -1.65
CA CYS A 136 28.03 6.03 -2.24
C CYS A 136 28.29 6.01 -3.76
N VAL A 137 27.94 7.08 -4.47
CA VAL A 137 28.24 7.18 -5.91
C VAL A 137 29.71 7.52 -6.15
N ALA A 138 30.31 8.31 -5.25
CA ALA A 138 31.71 8.70 -5.34
C ALA A 138 32.65 7.55 -4.94
N ASP A 139 32.35 6.88 -3.82
CA ASP A 139 33.07 5.70 -3.34
C ASP A 139 32.12 4.76 -2.58
N PRO A 140 31.65 3.67 -3.21
CA PRO A 140 30.72 2.73 -2.58
C PRO A 140 31.35 1.95 -1.43
N LEU A 141 32.68 1.97 -1.27
CA LEU A 141 33.38 1.28 -0.17
C LEU A 141 33.87 2.25 0.91
N SER A 142 33.45 3.52 0.84
CA SER A 142 33.79 4.49 1.87
C SER A 142 33.00 4.24 3.15
N ALA A 143 33.62 4.50 4.31
CA ALA A 143 32.93 4.45 5.59
C ALA A 143 31.68 5.36 5.61
N GLU A 144 31.71 6.50 4.91
CA GLU A 144 30.55 7.38 4.78
C GLU A 144 29.39 6.70 4.00
N CYS A 145 29.68 5.92 2.96
CA CYS A 145 28.66 5.14 2.28
C CYS A 145 28.13 4.00 3.16
N GLU A 146 29.02 3.28 3.85
CA GLU A 146 28.64 2.20 4.78
C GLU A 146 27.72 2.72 5.89
N ASP A 147 28.05 3.86 6.51
CA ASP A 147 27.23 4.51 7.53
C ASP A 147 25.84 4.87 6.98
N ARG A 148 25.77 5.45 5.77
CA ARG A 148 24.49 5.79 5.12
C ARG A 148 23.65 4.58 4.75
N PHE A 149 24.29 3.51 4.29
CA PHE A 149 23.62 2.26 4.00
C PHE A 149 23.00 1.67 5.27
N GLN A 150 23.75 1.67 6.38
CA GLN A 150 23.25 1.20 7.67
C GLN A 150 22.08 2.06 8.18
N GLU A 151 22.16 3.39 8.09
CA GLU A 151 21.04 4.29 8.47
C GLU A 151 19.74 3.96 7.72
N ILE A 152 19.83 3.62 6.43
CA ILE A 152 18.67 3.23 5.62
C ILE A 152 18.14 1.87 6.03
N LEU A 153 19.01 0.90 6.29
CA LEU A 153 18.59 -0.42 6.77
C LEU A 153 17.89 -0.34 8.12
N ASP A 154 18.44 0.43 9.06
CA ASP A 154 17.84 0.63 10.39
C ASP A 154 16.45 1.27 10.26
N THR A 155 16.31 2.29 9.39
CA THR A 155 15.02 2.94 9.11
C THR A 155 14.02 1.97 8.50
N LEU A 156 14.45 1.18 7.51
CA LEU A 156 13.60 0.19 6.86
C LEU A 156 13.14 -0.89 7.84
N GLU A 157 14.02 -1.38 8.71
CA GLU A 157 13.71 -2.37 9.75
C GLU A 157 12.70 -1.82 10.75
N ASP A 158 12.92 -0.61 11.26
CA ASP A 158 12.01 0.04 12.23
C ASP A 158 10.63 0.27 11.64
N ASP A 159 10.57 0.80 10.41
CA ASP A 159 9.31 1.09 9.72
C ASP A 159 8.54 -0.19 9.40
N LEU A 160 9.21 -1.21 8.84
CA LEU A 160 8.57 -2.49 8.55
C LEU A 160 8.11 -3.20 9.82
N THR A 161 8.90 -3.15 10.90
CA THR A 161 8.49 -3.69 12.20
C THR A 161 7.21 -3.02 12.68
N GLN A 162 7.12 -1.69 12.56
CA GLN A 162 5.91 -0.96 12.95
C GLN A 162 4.71 -1.30 12.05
N VAL A 163 4.91 -1.36 10.73
CA VAL A 163 3.87 -1.72 9.75
C VAL A 163 3.33 -3.11 10.03
N LEU A 164 4.22 -4.12 10.11
CA LEU A 164 3.84 -5.52 10.31
C LEU A 164 3.15 -5.74 11.66
N ARG A 165 3.63 -5.09 12.72
CA ARG A 165 2.98 -5.14 14.03
C ARG A 165 1.53 -4.62 13.93
N ARG A 166 1.32 -3.44 13.34
CA ARG A 166 -0.01 -2.84 13.23
C ARG A 166 -0.95 -3.64 12.33
N LEU A 167 -0.44 -4.21 11.24
CA LEU A 167 -1.22 -5.11 10.38
C LEU A 167 -1.59 -6.41 11.10
N ARG A 168 -0.66 -7.02 11.84
CA ARG A 168 -0.94 -8.25 12.61
C ARG A 168 -1.91 -8.00 13.76
N GLU A 169 -1.79 -6.87 14.45
CA GLU A 169 -2.76 -6.44 15.48
C GLU A 169 -4.16 -6.27 14.90
N ALA A 170 -4.28 -5.64 13.73
CA ALA A 170 -5.55 -5.42 13.06
C ALA A 170 -6.12 -6.71 12.44
N ALA A 171 -5.29 -7.56 11.83
CA ALA A 171 -5.71 -8.79 11.16
C ALA A 171 -4.96 -10.02 11.72
N PRO A 172 -5.32 -10.52 12.91
CA PRO A 172 -4.57 -11.57 13.60
C PRO A 172 -4.41 -12.87 12.81
N LYS A 173 -5.36 -13.17 11.91
CA LYS A 173 -5.42 -14.41 11.13
C LYS A 173 -4.99 -14.26 9.66
N ALA A 174 -4.76 -13.04 9.18
CA ALA A 174 -4.37 -12.86 7.78
C ALA A 174 -2.97 -13.41 7.54
N ASP A 175 -2.76 -13.98 6.35
CA ASP A 175 -1.43 -14.27 5.85
C ASP A 175 -0.79 -12.94 5.41
N ILE A 176 0.31 -12.57 6.06
CA ILE A 176 1.06 -11.35 5.75
C ILE A 176 2.35 -11.77 5.05
N LEU A 177 2.48 -11.42 3.78
CA LEU A 177 3.62 -11.75 2.94
C LEU A 177 4.41 -10.48 2.65
N VAL A 178 5.67 -10.46 3.08
CA VAL A 178 6.63 -9.43 2.68
C VAL A 178 7.37 -9.93 1.46
N LEU A 179 7.33 -9.16 0.38
CA LEU A 179 8.04 -9.50 -0.85
C LEU A 179 9.44 -8.90 -0.78
N ASP A 180 10.43 -9.76 -0.98
CA ASP A 180 11.84 -9.40 -1.00
C ASP A 180 12.16 -8.37 -2.09
N LEU A 181 13.21 -7.60 -1.87
CA LEU A 181 13.68 -6.60 -2.81
C LEU A 181 14.46 -7.28 -3.92
N TYR A 182 14.07 -7.00 -5.17
CA TYR A 182 14.96 -7.23 -6.30
C TYR A 182 16.03 -6.14 -6.28
N SER A 183 17.27 -6.47 -6.66
CA SER A 183 18.32 -5.45 -6.81
C SER A 183 17.91 -4.44 -7.89
N PRO A 184 17.66 -3.16 -7.55
CA PRO A 184 17.23 -2.17 -8.54
C PRO A 184 18.36 -1.72 -9.48
N LEU A 185 19.60 -2.11 -9.18
CA LEU A 185 20.82 -1.73 -9.90
C LEU A 185 21.49 -2.92 -10.61
N ALA A 186 20.94 -4.14 -10.47
CA ALA A 186 21.44 -5.33 -11.14
C ALA A 186 21.52 -5.14 -12.67
N GLY A 187 22.65 -5.55 -13.26
CA GLY A 187 22.88 -5.48 -14.70
C GLY A 187 23.22 -4.08 -15.24
N ARG A 188 23.41 -3.07 -14.38
CA ARG A 188 23.84 -1.73 -14.80
C ARG A 188 25.36 -1.57 -14.94
N GLY A 189 26.17 -2.44 -14.32
CA GLY A 189 27.62 -2.28 -14.30
C GLY A 189 28.10 -1.16 -13.36
N GLY A 190 29.38 -1.20 -13.00
CA GLY A 190 30.08 -0.09 -12.34
C GLY A 190 29.66 0.16 -10.89
N ALA A 191 29.81 1.41 -10.42
CA ALA A 191 29.55 1.79 -9.03
C ALA A 191 28.11 1.53 -8.57
N PRO A 192 27.05 1.79 -9.36
CA PRO A 192 25.67 1.48 -8.94
C PRO A 192 25.44 -0.02 -8.69
N GLU A 193 26.05 -0.91 -9.48
CA GLU A 193 25.93 -2.36 -9.24
C GLU A 193 26.67 -2.79 -7.96
N GLN A 194 27.81 -2.18 -7.64
CA GLN A 194 28.53 -2.44 -6.40
C GLN A 194 27.76 -1.98 -5.15
N VAL A 195 27.04 -0.86 -5.23
CA VAL A 195 26.13 -0.41 -4.16
C VAL A 195 25.00 -1.43 -3.95
N ALA A 196 24.46 -1.98 -5.03
CA ALA A 196 23.48 -3.06 -4.93
C ALA A 196 24.06 -4.33 -4.30
N ASP A 197 25.29 -4.71 -4.64
CA ASP A 197 25.95 -5.90 -4.07
C ASP A 197 26.17 -5.80 -2.56
N LEU A 198 26.40 -4.58 -2.03
CA LEU A 198 26.48 -4.36 -0.58
C LEU A 198 25.16 -4.71 0.12
N ALA A 199 24.03 -4.40 -0.53
CA ALA A 199 22.71 -4.68 0.02
C ALA A 199 22.34 -6.17 0.10
N VAL A 200 23.15 -7.07 -0.50
CA VAL A 200 22.89 -8.52 -0.54
C VAL A 200 23.97 -9.35 0.18
N ARG A 201 24.94 -8.70 0.85
CA ARG A 201 26.05 -9.35 1.56
C ARG A 201 25.80 -9.58 3.06
N GLU A 202 24.76 -8.95 3.61
CA GLU A 202 24.21 -9.22 4.94
C GLU A 202 23.25 -10.43 4.88
#